data_AF-A0A5E9AR58-F1
#
_entry.id   AF-A0A5E9AR58-F1
#
_cell.length_a   1.000
_cell.length_b   1.000
_cell.length_c   1.000
_cell.angle_alpha   90.00
_cell.angle_beta   90.00
_cell.angle_gamma   90.00
#
_symmetry.space_group_name_H-M   'P 1'
#
loop_
_entity.id
_entity.type
_entity.pdbx_description
1 polymer ?
#
loop_
_entity_poly.entity_id
_entity_poly.type
_entity_poly.pdbx_seq_one_letter_code
_entity_poly.pdbx_strand_id
1 'polypeptide(L)'
;MARRLGAVLVTAQRNRCARIAIAGLAAGAIATISACTTGDVFALQPAVDVGSQTAAVPQPDAPQYSGMQRLVPSNPYMTQAAYPRMDEPMSPLEQMPASEIDCRKELKRMGVVYQDVQPIHEGQCGIDFPVRVSAIGSVAMKPAATLTCNMAATFAAWTKNELQPAARWRYFSGVKAIHQ
;
A
#
# COMPACT_ATOMS: atom_id res chain seq x y z
N MET A 1 -49.24 21.04 11.85
CA MET A 1 -49.60 19.71 12.42
C MET A 1 -49.26 18.68 11.35
N ALA A 2 -48.49 17.60 11.50
CA ALA A 2 -47.87 16.95 12.64
C ALA A 2 -46.55 16.29 12.17
N ARG A 3 -45.50 16.35 13.01
CA ARG A 3 -44.24 15.62 12.86
C ARG A 3 -44.47 14.15 13.22
N ARG A 4 -43.92 13.21 12.45
CA ARG A 4 -43.70 11.82 12.91
C ARG A 4 -42.20 11.57 13.02
N LEU A 5 -41.77 11.38 14.26
CA LEU A 5 -40.43 10.97 14.67
C LEU A 5 -40.36 9.43 14.56
N GLY A 6 -39.40 8.91 13.81
CA GLY A 6 -39.05 7.49 13.78
C GLY A 6 -37.67 7.30 14.41
N ALA A 7 -37.62 6.60 15.53
CA ALA A 7 -36.43 6.37 16.34
C ALA A 7 -35.50 5.33 15.69
N VAL A 8 -34.21 5.64 15.62
CA VAL A 8 -33.14 4.70 15.26
C VAL A 8 -32.61 4.08 16.55
N LEU A 9 -32.75 2.77 16.70
CA LEU A 9 -32.18 1.99 17.79
C LEU A 9 -30.68 1.79 17.53
N VAL A 10 -29.84 2.41 18.37
CA VAL A 10 -28.40 2.20 18.42
C VAL A 10 -28.11 1.11 19.45
N THR A 11 -27.67 -0.06 19.00
CA THR A 11 -27.21 -1.15 19.87
C THR A 11 -25.74 -0.94 20.23
N ALA A 12 -25.51 -0.49 21.46
CA ALA A 12 -24.18 -0.36 22.05
C ALA A 12 -23.59 -1.76 22.38
N GLN A 13 -22.57 -2.19 21.65
CA GLN A 13 -21.77 -3.36 22.03
C GLN A 13 -20.81 -2.99 23.16
N ARG A 14 -21.22 -3.34 24.38
CA ARG A 14 -20.53 -3.09 25.64
C ARG A 14 -19.72 -4.32 26.07
N ASN A 15 -18.41 -4.13 26.13
CA ASN A 15 -17.42 -4.71 27.04
C ASN A 15 -17.54 -6.21 27.39
N ARG A 16 -16.67 -7.04 26.79
CA ARG A 16 -16.30 -8.36 27.33
C ARG A 16 -14.95 -8.27 28.03
N CYS A 17 -14.98 -7.87 29.29
CA CYS A 17 -13.91 -8.10 30.25
C CYS A 17 -14.57 -8.45 31.58
N ALA A 18 -13.99 -9.44 32.26
CA ALA A 18 -14.39 -10.02 33.55
C ALA A 18 -15.54 -11.05 33.51
N ARG A 19 -15.15 -12.32 33.68
CA ARG A 19 -15.64 -13.23 34.73
C ARG A 19 -14.99 -14.62 34.55
N ILE A 20 -13.74 -14.75 34.99
CA ILE A 20 -13.18 -16.05 35.36
C ILE A 20 -13.39 -16.16 36.87
N ALA A 21 -14.40 -16.94 37.27
CA ALA A 21 -14.65 -17.28 38.66
C ALA A 21 -14.25 -18.74 38.87
N ILE A 22 -13.52 -18.95 39.95
CA ILE A 22 -12.73 -20.11 40.32
C ILE A 22 -13.63 -21.16 40.98
N ALA A 23 -13.51 -22.40 40.53
CA ALA A 23 -13.86 -23.65 41.22
C ALA A 23 -12.98 -24.73 40.58
N GLY A 24 -12.32 -25.66 41.25
CA GLY A 24 -12.12 -26.02 42.64
C GLY A 24 -11.04 -27.12 42.65
N LEU A 25 -10.43 -27.36 43.81
CA LEU A 25 -9.21 -28.15 44.02
C LEU A 25 -9.33 -29.64 43.68
N ALA A 26 -8.27 -30.23 43.11
CA ALA A 26 -7.71 -31.52 43.54
C ALA A 26 -6.35 -31.83 42.88
N ALA A 27 -5.31 -31.88 43.73
CA ALA A 27 -4.14 -32.77 43.74
C ALA A 27 -3.43 -33.19 42.43
N GLY A 28 -2.13 -32.89 42.36
CA GLY A 28 -1.20 -33.64 41.51
C GLY A 28 0.10 -32.90 41.23
N ALA A 29 1.10 -33.05 42.09
CA ALA A 29 2.46 -32.61 41.82
C ALA A 29 3.11 -33.50 40.75
N ILE A 30 3.54 -32.93 39.63
CA ILE A 30 4.66 -33.44 38.83
C ILE A 30 5.51 -32.25 38.40
N ALA A 31 6.65 -32.10 39.07
CA ALA A 31 7.78 -31.36 38.53
C ALA A 31 8.59 -32.33 37.66
N THR A 32 8.72 -32.07 36.35
CA THR A 32 9.83 -32.64 35.57
C THR A 32 10.21 -31.76 34.36
N ILE A 33 11.36 -31.09 34.51
CA ILE A 33 12.50 -31.12 33.59
C ILE A 33 12.26 -30.72 32.12
N SER A 34 12.81 -29.55 31.77
CA SER A 34 13.73 -29.34 30.64
C SER A 34 13.61 -30.28 29.43
N ALA A 35 13.30 -29.68 28.27
CA ALA A 35 14.10 -29.87 27.07
C ALA A 35 13.82 -28.76 26.07
N CYS A 36 14.86 -28.02 25.69
CA CYS A 36 14.89 -27.32 24.42
C CYS A 36 14.63 -28.35 23.32
N THR A 37 13.56 -28.20 22.54
CA THR A 37 13.36 -29.03 21.34
C THR A 37 14.27 -28.48 20.25
N THR A 38 15.55 -28.81 20.31
CA THR A 38 16.41 -28.84 19.11
C THR A 38 16.12 -30.13 18.37
N GLY A 39 15.27 -30.02 17.36
CA GLY A 39 14.94 -31.05 16.36
C GLY A 39 13.76 -30.51 15.56
N ASP A 40 13.80 -30.22 14.27
CA ASP A 40 14.74 -30.57 13.21
C ASP A 40 14.81 -29.39 12.21
N VAL A 41 15.68 -28.41 12.47
CA VAL A 41 15.96 -27.31 11.51
C VAL A 41 17.21 -27.56 10.65
N PHE A 42 17.86 -28.71 10.81
CA PHE A 42 19.08 -29.07 10.07
C PHE A 42 18.87 -30.11 8.97
N ALA A 43 17.63 -30.58 8.74
CA ALA A 43 17.30 -31.43 7.60
C ALA A 43 16.78 -30.60 6.40
N LEU A 44 17.64 -29.73 5.86
CA LEU A 44 17.45 -29.19 4.51
C LEU A 44 17.85 -30.25 3.49
N GLN A 45 16.95 -31.17 3.20
CA GLN A 45 16.98 -31.93 1.96
C GLN A 45 15.85 -31.44 1.06
N PRO A 46 16.11 -30.52 0.12
CA PRO A 46 15.20 -30.36 -1.00
C PRO A 46 15.32 -31.62 -1.87
N ALA A 47 14.22 -32.36 -2.01
CA ALA A 47 14.05 -33.34 -3.07
C ALA A 47 13.85 -32.59 -4.39
N VAL A 48 14.91 -31.98 -4.90
CA VAL A 48 15.01 -31.54 -6.29
C VAL A 48 16.33 -32.05 -6.83
N ASP A 49 16.28 -33.21 -7.49
CA ASP A 49 17.36 -33.68 -8.34
C ASP A 49 17.33 -32.82 -9.60
N VAL A 50 17.86 -31.59 -9.49
CA VAL A 50 18.27 -30.83 -10.67
C VAL A 50 19.56 -31.46 -11.13
N GLY A 51 19.41 -32.59 -11.84
CA GLY A 51 20.45 -33.18 -12.63
C GLY A 51 21.19 -32.06 -13.33
N SER A 52 22.46 -31.90 -12.95
CA SER A 52 23.41 -30.92 -13.42
C SER A 52 23.77 -31.19 -14.88
N GLN A 53 22.77 -31.14 -15.75
CA GLN A 53 22.91 -30.80 -17.16
C GLN A 53 22.89 -29.27 -17.21
N THR A 54 23.92 -28.69 -16.60
CA THR A 54 24.30 -27.32 -16.86
C THR A 54 24.36 -27.13 -18.37
N ALA A 55 23.49 -26.24 -18.83
CA ALA A 55 23.76 -25.28 -19.88
C ALA A 55 25.25 -25.24 -20.27
N ALA A 56 25.51 -25.60 -21.53
CA ALA A 56 26.72 -25.34 -22.30
C ALA A 56 27.80 -24.51 -21.57
N VAL A 57 28.68 -25.21 -20.84
CA VAL A 57 30.00 -24.69 -20.46
C VAL A 57 30.95 -25.10 -21.59
N PRO A 58 31.65 -24.17 -22.27
CA PRO A 58 32.66 -24.55 -23.25
C PRO A 58 33.81 -25.28 -22.54
N GLN A 59 34.15 -26.47 -23.05
CA GLN A 59 35.32 -27.26 -22.68
C GLN A 59 36.61 -26.38 -22.75
N PRO A 60 37.57 -26.46 -21.80
CA PRO A 60 38.81 -25.66 -21.80
C PRO A 60 39.82 -25.94 -22.92
N ASP A 61 39.52 -26.83 -23.87
CA ASP A 61 40.48 -27.42 -24.79
C ASP A 61 40.05 -27.35 -26.28
N ALA A 62 39.04 -26.53 -26.59
CA ALA A 62 38.77 -26.12 -27.98
C ALA A 62 39.56 -24.84 -28.33
N PRO A 63 40.24 -24.77 -29.50
CA PRO A 63 40.91 -23.55 -29.93
C PRO A 63 39.87 -22.45 -30.09
N GLN A 64 40.06 -21.35 -29.35
CA GLN A 64 39.17 -20.21 -29.39
C GLN A 64 39.19 -19.59 -30.79
N TYR A 65 38.05 -19.63 -31.48
CA TYR A 65 37.82 -18.83 -32.66
C TYR A 65 37.64 -17.37 -32.25
N SER A 66 38.74 -16.71 -31.86
CA SER A 66 38.81 -15.26 -31.55
C SER A 66 38.51 -14.35 -32.75
N GLY A 67 38.14 -14.91 -33.90
CA GLY A 67 37.78 -14.16 -35.10
C GLY A 67 36.35 -13.65 -35.13
N MET A 68 35.42 -14.26 -34.40
CA MET A 68 33.99 -13.93 -34.50
C MET A 68 33.53 -12.80 -33.55
N GLN A 69 34.26 -12.55 -32.47
CA GLN A 69 33.96 -11.43 -31.56
C GLN A 69 34.26 -10.05 -32.18
N ARG A 70 34.96 -9.98 -33.32
CA ARG A 70 35.26 -8.71 -34.02
C ARG A 70 34.11 -8.24 -34.93
N LEU A 71 33.14 -9.12 -35.23
CA LEU A 71 31.98 -8.78 -36.06
C LEU A 71 30.79 -8.26 -35.24
N VAL A 72 30.84 -8.35 -33.91
CA VAL A 72 29.82 -7.74 -33.04
C VAL A 72 30.18 -6.26 -32.86
N PRO A 73 29.35 -5.32 -33.33
CA PRO A 73 29.60 -3.91 -33.11
C PRO A 73 29.69 -3.66 -31.59
N SER A 74 30.81 -3.08 -31.16
CA SER A 74 31.08 -2.80 -29.73
C SER A 74 30.15 -1.74 -29.14
N ASN A 75 29.36 -1.07 -29.99
CA ASN A 75 28.42 -0.04 -29.59
C ASN A 75 26.98 -0.58 -29.64
N PRO A 76 26.36 -0.88 -28.48
CA PRO A 76 25.00 -1.41 -28.40
C PRO A 76 23.96 -0.45 -29.01
N TYR A 77 24.27 0.85 -29.06
CA TYR A 77 23.42 1.89 -29.63
C TYR A 77 23.25 1.77 -31.16
N MET A 78 24.30 1.35 -31.87
CA MET A 78 24.25 1.17 -33.33
C MET A 78 23.42 -0.06 -33.71
N THR A 79 23.48 -1.13 -32.89
CA THR A 79 22.70 -2.35 -33.10
C THR A 79 21.21 -2.16 -32.76
N GLN A 80 20.87 -1.38 -31.72
CA GLN A 80 19.48 -1.09 -31.35
C GLN A 80 18.76 -0.22 -32.41
N ALA A 81 19.48 0.70 -33.05
CA ALA A 81 18.92 1.51 -34.13
C ALA A 81 18.71 0.73 -35.44
N ALA A 82 19.58 -0.24 -35.74
CA ALA A 82 19.51 -1.05 -36.96
C ALA A 82 18.54 -2.25 -36.84
N TYR A 83 18.38 -2.81 -35.63
CA TYR A 83 17.48 -3.93 -35.35
C TYR A 83 16.74 -3.67 -34.04
N PRO A 84 15.48 -3.19 -34.09
CA PRO A 84 14.67 -3.06 -32.90
C PRO A 84 14.53 -4.44 -32.26
N ARG A 85 15.03 -4.59 -31.03
CA ARG A 85 14.79 -5.78 -30.21
C ARG A 85 13.29 -5.81 -29.89
N MET A 86 12.53 -6.61 -30.65
CA MET A 86 11.10 -6.83 -30.40
C MET A 86 10.84 -7.55 -29.08
N ASP A 87 11.89 -8.10 -28.46
CA ASP A 87 11.87 -8.77 -27.17
C ASP A 87 11.95 -7.80 -25.96
N GLU A 88 12.16 -6.51 -26.19
CA GLU A 88 12.15 -5.53 -25.10
C GLU A 88 10.71 -5.07 -24.87
N PRO A 89 10.06 -5.47 -23.75
CA PRO A 89 8.73 -4.97 -23.43
C PRO A 89 8.84 -3.46 -23.29
N MET A 90 8.05 -2.73 -24.08
CA MET A 90 7.90 -1.29 -23.96
C MET A 90 7.72 -0.96 -22.47
N SER A 91 8.60 -0.12 -21.92
CA SER A 91 8.51 0.31 -20.52
C SER A 91 7.05 0.70 -20.25
N PRO A 92 6.39 0.13 -19.22
CA PRO A 92 5.00 0.48 -18.95
C PRO A 92 4.91 2.00 -18.91
N LEU A 93 4.15 2.58 -19.84
CA LEU A 93 3.71 3.96 -19.66
C LEU A 93 3.10 3.94 -18.27
N GLU A 94 3.64 4.75 -17.36
CA GLU A 94 3.24 4.80 -15.95
C GLU A 94 1.81 5.34 -15.89
N GLN A 95 0.86 4.47 -16.27
CA GLN A 95 -0.54 4.77 -16.40
C GLN A 95 -1.12 4.73 -15.01
N MET A 96 -1.75 5.84 -14.64
CA MET A 96 -2.42 5.97 -13.37
C MET A 96 -3.35 4.77 -13.15
N PRO A 97 -3.23 4.06 -12.01
CA PRO A 97 -4.04 2.88 -11.77
C PRO A 97 -5.52 3.26 -11.68
N ALA A 98 -6.41 2.33 -12.05
CA ALA A 98 -7.85 2.57 -12.05
C ALA A 98 -8.38 3.04 -10.67
N SER A 99 -7.80 2.54 -9.58
CA SER A 99 -8.14 2.94 -8.21
C SER A 99 -7.91 4.43 -7.94
N GLU A 100 -6.82 5.00 -8.45
CA GLU A 100 -6.52 6.44 -8.32
C GLU A 100 -7.48 7.28 -9.15
N ILE A 101 -7.80 6.83 -10.37
CA ILE A 101 -8.78 7.51 -11.23
C ILE A 101 -10.16 7.56 -10.54
N ASP A 102 -10.59 6.47 -9.93
CA ASP A 102 -11.88 6.41 -9.25
C ASP A 102 -11.88 7.24 -7.97
N CYS A 103 -10.78 7.24 -7.22
CA CYS A 103 -10.62 8.12 -6.08
C CYS A 103 -10.74 9.61 -6.48
N ARG A 104 -10.18 10.00 -7.63
CA ARG A 104 -10.30 11.38 -8.15
C ARG A 104 -11.73 11.76 -8.51
N LYS A 105 -12.49 10.83 -9.08
CA LYS A 105 -13.93 11.04 -9.31
C LYS A 105 -14.66 11.25 -7.98
N GLU A 106 -14.28 10.48 -6.95
CA GLU A 106 -14.85 10.61 -5.61
C GLU A 106 -14.52 11.97 -4.96
N LEU A 107 -13.27 12.42 -5.05
CA LEU A 107 -12.86 13.75 -4.58
C LEU A 107 -13.68 14.86 -5.25
N LYS A 108 -13.87 14.78 -6.57
CA LYS A 108 -14.72 15.73 -7.31
C LYS A 108 -16.17 15.69 -6.83
N ARG A 109 -16.72 14.50 -6.60
CA ARG A 109 -18.10 14.32 -6.11
C ARG A 109 -18.31 14.91 -4.71
N MET A 110 -17.29 14.85 -3.85
CA MET A 110 -17.32 15.43 -2.51
C MET A 110 -17.07 16.95 -2.49
N GLY A 111 -16.72 17.56 -3.63
CA GLY A 111 -16.41 18.99 -3.70
C GLY A 111 -15.05 19.33 -3.09
N VAL A 112 -14.08 18.41 -3.18
CA VAL A 112 -12.71 18.66 -2.76
C VAL A 112 -11.98 19.44 -3.86
N VAL A 113 -11.38 20.55 -3.48
CA VAL A 113 -10.48 21.32 -4.35
C VAL A 113 -9.09 20.75 -4.18
N TYR A 114 -8.63 20.03 -5.20
CA TYR A 114 -7.32 19.40 -5.22
C TYR A 114 -6.55 19.77 -6.49
N GLN A 115 -5.22 19.64 -6.41
CA GLN A 115 -4.30 19.77 -7.52
C GLN A 115 -3.39 18.54 -7.58
N ASP A 116 -3.08 18.12 -8.79
CA ASP A 116 -2.11 17.06 -9.03
C ASP A 116 -0.69 17.57 -8.90
N VAL A 117 0.12 16.80 -8.19
CA VAL A 117 1.53 17.09 -7.94
C VAL A 117 2.35 15.92 -8.44
N GLN A 118 3.59 16.21 -8.83
CA GLN A 118 4.53 15.18 -9.23
C GLN A 118 4.79 14.19 -8.09
N PRO A 119 5.10 12.92 -8.41
CA PRO A 119 5.50 11.93 -7.42
C PRO A 119 6.58 12.47 -6.49
N ILE A 120 6.43 12.20 -5.18
CA ILE A 120 7.38 12.65 -4.16
C ILE A 120 7.98 11.40 -3.52
N HIS A 121 9.30 11.28 -3.56
CA HIS A 121 10.04 10.18 -2.96
C HIS A 121 11.17 10.73 -2.09
N GLU A 122 11.12 10.40 -0.81
CA GLU A 122 12.14 10.69 0.20
C GLU A 122 12.69 9.36 0.72
N GLY A 123 13.74 8.87 0.06
CA GLY A 123 14.33 7.56 0.37
C GLY A 123 13.34 6.43 0.10
N GLN A 124 13.01 5.66 1.14
CA GLN A 124 12.07 4.52 1.06
C GLN A 124 10.60 4.95 1.20
N CYS A 125 10.35 6.21 1.57
CA CYS A 125 9.00 6.75 1.73
C CYS A 125 8.66 7.57 0.49
N GLY A 126 7.46 7.40 -0.05
CA GLY A 126 7.02 8.21 -1.18
C GLY A 126 5.56 7.99 -1.52
N ILE A 127 5.03 8.89 -2.34
CA ILE A 127 3.68 8.80 -2.89
C ILE A 127 3.81 8.94 -4.40
N ASP A 128 3.38 7.92 -5.14
CA ASP A 128 3.45 7.89 -6.60
C ASP A 128 2.48 8.92 -7.22
N PHE A 129 1.27 9.04 -6.65
CA PHE A 129 0.23 9.96 -7.15
C PHE A 129 -0.26 10.92 -6.06
N PRO A 130 0.56 11.90 -5.65
CA PRO A 130 0.19 12.81 -4.58
C PRO A 130 -0.86 13.83 -5.04
N VAL A 131 -1.82 14.10 -4.16
CA VAL A 131 -2.82 15.15 -4.35
C VAL A 131 -2.64 16.26 -3.32
N ARG A 132 -2.53 17.49 -3.80
CA ARG A 132 -2.50 18.68 -2.95
C ARG A 132 -3.92 19.19 -2.75
N VAL A 133 -4.43 19.09 -1.53
CA VAL A 133 -5.78 19.51 -1.17
C VAL A 133 -5.74 20.90 -0.54
N SER A 134 -6.48 21.84 -1.12
CA SER A 134 -6.56 23.22 -0.63
C SER A 134 -7.90 23.54 0.04
N ALA A 135 -8.97 22.84 -0.30
CA ALA A 135 -10.28 23.01 0.33
C ALA A 135 -11.15 21.76 0.20
N ILE A 136 -12.10 21.60 1.13
CA ILE A 136 -13.10 20.53 1.16
C ILE A 136 -14.46 21.18 1.37
N GLY A 137 -15.25 21.28 0.30
CA GLY A 137 -16.52 22.02 0.34
C GLY A 137 -16.32 23.47 0.79
N SER A 138 -16.90 23.83 1.93
CA SER A 138 -16.77 25.17 2.53
C SER A 138 -15.56 25.35 3.47
N VAL A 139 -14.76 24.30 3.69
CA VAL A 139 -13.63 24.30 4.62
C VAL A 139 -12.33 24.52 3.86
N ALA A 140 -11.61 25.60 4.18
CA ALA A 140 -10.27 25.84 3.65
C ALA A 140 -9.20 25.05 4.43
N MET A 141 -8.24 24.47 3.72
CA MET A 141 -7.06 23.84 4.31
C MET A 141 -5.88 24.82 4.21
N LYS A 142 -5.29 25.21 5.36
CA LYS A 142 -4.18 26.17 5.40
C LYS A 142 -3.04 25.64 6.30
N PRO A 143 -1.84 25.33 5.75
CA PRO A 143 -1.49 25.33 4.33
C PRO A 143 -2.20 24.21 3.55
N ALA A 144 -2.09 24.23 2.22
CA ALA A 144 -2.57 23.12 1.41
C ALA A 144 -1.77 21.86 1.75
N ALA A 145 -2.46 20.78 2.11
CA ALA A 145 -1.82 19.53 2.50
C ALA A 145 -1.58 18.65 1.28
N THR A 146 -0.44 17.98 1.21
CA THR A 146 -0.14 16.95 0.21
C THR A 146 -0.31 15.58 0.86
N LEU A 147 -1.20 14.76 0.30
CA LEU A 147 -1.54 13.45 0.83
C LEU A 147 -1.88 12.49 -0.32
N THR A 148 -2.02 11.20 -0.01
CA THR A 148 -2.51 10.22 -0.98
C THR A 148 -3.98 10.47 -1.29
N CYS A 149 -4.46 10.04 -2.46
CA CYS A 149 -5.86 10.25 -2.82
C CYS A 149 -6.81 9.57 -1.82
N ASN A 150 -6.50 8.34 -1.40
CA ASN A 150 -7.32 7.61 -0.42
C ASN A 150 -7.46 8.40 0.90
N MET A 151 -6.34 8.92 1.43
CA MET A 151 -6.36 9.73 2.64
C MET A 151 -7.20 11.01 2.45
N ALA A 152 -7.08 11.67 1.29
CA ALA A 152 -7.88 12.84 0.97
C ALA A 152 -9.37 12.52 0.93
N ALA A 153 -9.74 11.36 0.38
CA ALA A 153 -11.13 10.93 0.29
C ALA A 153 -11.73 10.66 1.68
N THR A 154 -11.01 9.93 2.53
CA THR A 154 -11.44 9.67 3.91
C THR A 154 -11.56 10.96 4.71
N PHE A 155 -10.59 11.87 4.58
CA PHE A 155 -10.62 13.15 5.27
C PHE A 155 -11.78 14.03 4.82
N ALA A 156 -12.09 14.03 3.52
CA ALA A 156 -13.25 14.75 2.99
C ALA A 156 -14.58 14.17 3.49
N ALA A 157 -14.70 12.84 3.51
CA ALA A 157 -15.88 12.16 4.06
C ALA A 157 -16.08 12.50 5.55
N TRP A 158 -15.01 12.43 6.35
CA TRP A 158 -15.06 12.81 7.76
C TRP A 158 -15.42 14.28 7.97
N THR A 159 -14.82 15.19 7.18
CA THR A 159 -15.12 16.63 7.27
C THR A 159 -16.60 16.92 7.05
N LYS A 160 -17.21 16.23 6.08
CA LYS A 160 -18.62 16.39 5.72
C LYS A 160 -19.58 15.75 6.73
N ASN A 161 -19.26 14.54 7.20
CA ASN A 161 -20.18 13.72 8.00
C ASN A 161 -20.02 13.93 9.51
N GLU A 162 -18.82 14.25 9.98
CA GLU A 162 -18.49 14.31 11.40
C GLU A 162 -18.12 15.73 11.84
N LEU A 163 -17.10 16.33 11.22
CA LEU A 163 -16.55 17.60 11.68
C LEU A 163 -17.58 18.74 11.61
N GLN A 164 -18.20 18.95 10.44
CA GLN A 164 -19.13 20.04 10.23
C GLN A 164 -20.41 19.88 11.08
N PRO A 165 -21.08 18.70 11.12
CA PRO A 165 -22.23 18.51 11.98
C PRO A 165 -21.91 18.65 13.47
N ALA A 166 -20.77 18.11 13.93
CA ALA A 166 -20.36 18.25 15.32
C ALA A 166 -20.11 19.70 15.72
N ALA A 167 -19.39 20.47 14.87
CA ALA A 167 -19.16 21.89 15.11
C ALA A 167 -20.47 22.68 15.16
N ARG A 168 -21.38 22.41 14.20
CA ARG A 168 -22.68 23.07 14.13
C ARG A 168 -23.56 22.73 15.34
N TRP A 169 -23.53 21.50 15.81
CA TRP A 169 -24.33 21.08 16.97
C TRP A 169 -23.76 21.63 18.28
N ARG A 170 -22.45 21.60 18.45
CA ARG A 170 -21.78 21.97 19.72
C ARG A 170 -21.61 23.47 19.89
N TYR A 171 -21.29 24.17 18.80
CA TYR A 171 -20.89 25.59 18.81
C TYR A 171 -21.83 26.48 18.00
N PHE A 172 -22.89 25.91 17.39
CA PHE A 172 -23.82 26.65 16.53
C PHE A 172 -23.16 27.37 15.34
N SER A 173 -21.94 26.97 14.99
CA SER A 173 -21.12 27.54 13.91
C SER A 173 -20.55 26.43 13.03
N GLY A 174 -20.33 26.73 11.74
CA GLY A 174 -19.58 25.85 10.84
C GLY A 174 -18.06 26.07 10.94
N VAL A 175 -17.28 25.08 10.52
CA VAL A 175 -15.84 25.22 10.35
C VAL A 175 -15.55 25.92 9.02
N LYS A 176 -14.76 27.00 9.05
CA LYS A 176 -14.37 27.74 7.84
C LYS A 176 -12.96 27.38 7.34
N ALA A 177 -12.04 27.09 8.25
CA ALA A 177 -10.66 26.75 7.91
C ALA A 177 -10.05 25.80 8.96
N ILE A 178 -9.11 24.96 8.52
CA ILE A 178 -8.30 24.09 9.37
C ILE A 178 -6.83 24.48 9.20
N HIS A 179 -6.16 24.73 10.33
CA HIS A 179 -4.75 25.07 10.42
C HIS A 179 -3.98 23.85 10.91
N GLN A 180 -2.99 23.40 10.13
CA GLN A 180 -2.10 22.26 10.45
C GLN A 180 -0.76 22.79 10.97
#